data_AF-A0A7M1UNN4-F1
#
_entry.id   AF-A0A7M1UNN4-F1
#
_cell.length_a   1.000
_cell.length_b   1.000
_cell.length_c   1.000
_cell.angle_alpha   90.00
_cell.angle_beta   90.00
_cell.angle_gamma   90.00
#
_symmetry.space_group_name_H-M   'P 1'
#
loop_
_entity.id
_entity.type
_entity.pdbx_description
1 polymer ?
#
loop_
_entity_poly.entity_id
_entity_poly.type
_entity_poly.pdbx_seq_one_letter_code
_entity_poly.pdbx_strand_id
1 'polypeptide(L)'
;MQAGKYILGLTVATILASIVFASVFVYYPASVQVSPTPPPVIFVEGSNNNQRDLYGTTISTIIDATGTSASVTLHPTYQRTYYLDVLRIKNLDSQVYYVKVNIHSTITDGNLARAKLLLYDGATKVGEVDLLTTQLQPGGWVVLNGNGELRIDFEFIYGTNGGSSTTPPTGGGTILLELVYSTVNTETPP
;
A
#
# COMPACT_ATOMS: atom_id res chain seq x y z
N MET A 1 9.56 3.72 -80.94
CA MET A 1 10.25 3.12 -79.77
C MET A 1 10.46 4.12 -78.62
N GLN A 2 9.48 4.99 -78.31
CA GLN A 2 9.60 5.97 -77.22
C GLN A 2 9.01 5.46 -75.90
N ALA A 3 7.94 4.66 -75.93
CA ALA A 3 7.25 4.14 -74.74
C ALA A 3 8.15 3.29 -73.82
N GLY A 4 9.08 2.50 -74.37
CA GLY A 4 9.97 1.63 -73.58
C GLY A 4 10.99 2.37 -72.71
N LYS A 5 11.38 3.59 -73.09
CA LYS A 5 12.32 4.42 -72.30
C LYS A 5 11.65 5.03 -71.07
N TYR A 6 10.37 5.38 -71.16
CA TYR A 6 9.61 5.94 -70.04
C TYR A 6 9.26 4.88 -68.99
N ILE A 7 8.94 3.66 -69.42
CA ILE A 7 8.65 2.54 -68.51
C ILE A 7 9.91 2.16 -67.72
N LEU A 8 11.07 2.07 -68.37
CA LEU A 8 12.33 1.77 -67.67
C LEU A 8 12.71 2.87 -66.67
N GLY A 9 12.48 4.15 -67.03
CA GLY A 9 12.70 5.29 -66.14
C GLY A 9 11.79 5.28 -64.91
N LEU A 10 10.49 4.96 -65.08
CA LEU A 10 9.56 4.83 -63.97
C LEU A 10 9.92 3.65 -63.06
N THR A 11 10.30 2.50 -63.61
CA THR A 11 10.68 1.31 -62.81
C THR A 11 11.92 1.59 -61.96
N VAL A 12 12.95 2.24 -62.52
CA VAL A 12 14.15 2.64 -61.79
C VAL A 12 13.82 3.65 -60.69
N ALA A 13 12.94 4.63 -60.96
CA ALA A 13 12.52 5.61 -59.96
C ALA A 13 11.75 4.96 -58.79
N THR A 14 10.88 3.98 -59.05
CA THR A 14 10.17 3.24 -57.99
C THR A 14 11.10 2.36 -57.16
N ILE A 15 12.09 1.70 -57.77
CA ILE A 15 13.07 0.89 -57.04
C ILE A 15 13.92 1.78 -56.14
N LEU A 16 14.38 2.94 -56.63
CA LEU A 16 15.16 3.89 -55.84
C LEU A 16 14.35 4.52 -54.69
N ALA A 17 13.06 4.81 -54.92
CA ALA A 17 12.16 5.30 -53.87
C ALA A 17 11.87 4.24 -52.78
N SER A 18 11.91 2.95 -53.13
CA SER A 18 11.67 1.86 -52.18
C SER A 18 12.84 1.55 -51.22
N ILE A 19 14.03 2.10 -51.47
CA ILE A 19 15.23 1.88 -50.62
C ILE A 19 15.26 2.82 -49.39
N VAL A 20 14.37 3.81 -49.30
CA VAL A 20 14.46 4.90 -48.30
C VAL A 20 13.62 4.65 -47.03
N PHE A 21 12.84 3.58 -46.94
CA PHE A 21 12.21 3.17 -45.68
C PHE A 21 13.12 2.26 -44.86
N ALA A 22 14.36 2.71 -44.62
CA ALA A 22 15.11 2.21 -43.49
C ALA A 22 14.42 2.76 -42.24
N SER A 23 13.68 1.92 -41.52
CA SER A 23 13.24 2.25 -40.16
C SER A 23 14.48 2.46 -39.31
N VAL A 24 14.91 3.72 -39.18
CA VAL A 24 16.03 4.10 -38.32
C VAL A 24 15.52 4.05 -36.88
N PHE A 25 15.70 2.92 -36.23
CA PHE A 25 15.50 2.81 -34.79
C PHE A 25 16.74 3.37 -34.11
N VAL A 26 16.66 4.63 -33.66
CA VAL A 26 17.70 5.23 -32.83
C VAL A 26 17.48 4.77 -31.39
N TYR A 27 18.30 3.80 -30.95
CA TYR A 27 18.34 3.40 -29.55
C TYR A 27 19.25 4.36 -28.79
N TYR A 28 18.65 5.23 -27.96
CA TYR A 28 19.39 5.95 -26.94
C TYR A 28 19.42 5.08 -25.68
N PRO A 29 20.56 4.45 -25.33
CA PRO A 29 20.65 3.70 -24.09
C PRO A 29 20.51 4.70 -22.92
N ALA A 30 19.45 4.58 -22.16
CA ALA A 30 19.32 5.26 -20.87
C ALA A 30 19.92 4.36 -19.80
N SER A 31 20.86 4.88 -19.02
CA SER A 31 21.34 4.23 -17.81
C SER A 31 20.53 4.75 -16.63
N VAL A 32 19.93 3.83 -15.87
CA VAL A 32 19.30 4.14 -14.59
C VAL A 32 20.22 3.62 -13.50
N GLN A 33 20.78 4.53 -12.70
CA GLN A 33 21.50 4.18 -11.49
C GLN A 33 20.57 4.31 -10.30
N VAL A 34 20.39 3.22 -9.55
CA VAL A 34 19.56 3.18 -8.35
C VAL A 34 20.49 2.91 -7.16
N SER A 35 20.45 3.78 -6.15
CA SER A 35 21.17 3.61 -4.90
C SER A 35 20.16 3.71 -3.75
N PRO A 36 19.79 2.57 -3.12
CA PRO A 36 18.80 2.59 -2.06
C PRO A 36 19.31 3.36 -0.82
N THR A 37 18.42 4.05 -0.15
CA THR A 37 18.68 4.75 1.12
C THR A 37 17.68 4.24 2.17
N PRO A 38 18.02 4.32 3.47
CA PRO A 38 17.08 3.97 4.53
C PRO A 38 15.78 4.77 4.42
N PRO A 39 14.60 4.13 4.58
CA PRO A 39 13.33 4.82 4.47
C PRO A 39 13.17 5.86 5.60
N PRO A 40 12.77 7.11 5.30
CA PRO A 40 12.59 8.15 6.32
C PRO A 40 11.31 7.97 7.14
N VAL A 41 10.31 7.27 6.60
CA VAL A 41 9.06 6.95 7.30
C VAL A 41 8.96 5.44 7.47
N ILE A 42 8.74 5.00 8.71
CA ILE A 42 8.69 3.58 9.07
C ILE A 42 7.52 3.28 10.00
N PHE A 43 7.13 2.02 10.04
CA PHE A 43 6.37 1.44 11.12
C PHE A 43 7.24 1.23 12.36
N VAL A 44 6.67 1.44 13.53
CA VAL A 44 7.23 1.06 14.83
C VAL A 44 6.13 0.44 15.69
N GLU A 45 6.51 -0.40 16.65
CA GLU A 45 5.54 -1.05 17.54
C GLU A 45 4.80 -0.01 18.40
N GLY A 46 3.49 -0.21 18.60
CA GLY A 46 2.69 0.56 19.54
C GLY A 46 2.86 0.07 20.98
N SER A 47 2.40 0.86 21.96
CA SER A 47 2.57 0.49 23.38
C SER A 47 1.79 -0.75 23.81
N ASN A 48 0.74 -1.12 23.08
CA ASN A 48 -0.02 -2.35 23.32
C ASN A 48 0.47 -3.55 22.50
N ASN A 49 1.52 -3.39 21.69
CA ASN A 49 2.18 -4.55 21.10
C ASN A 49 2.78 -5.44 22.20
N ASN A 50 2.73 -6.75 21.98
CA ASN A 50 3.17 -7.77 22.93
C ASN A 50 2.45 -7.74 24.29
N GLN A 51 1.35 -6.98 24.40
CA GLN A 51 0.48 -6.99 25.57
C GLN A 51 -0.59 -8.06 25.45
N ARG A 52 -1.18 -8.41 26.59
CA ARG A 52 -2.26 -9.39 26.67
C ARG A 52 -3.47 -8.92 25.86
N ASP A 53 -3.93 -9.79 24.98
CA ASP A 53 -5.17 -9.66 24.22
C ASP A 53 -6.38 -10.09 25.07
N LEU A 54 -7.58 -9.77 24.61
CA LEU A 54 -8.83 -10.31 25.10
C LEU A 54 -8.76 -11.84 24.92
N TYR A 55 -8.87 -12.59 26.03
CA TYR A 55 -8.72 -14.06 26.11
C TYR A 55 -7.32 -14.62 26.37
N GLY A 56 -6.35 -13.79 26.77
CA GLY A 56 -5.08 -14.28 27.32
C GLY A 56 -4.02 -14.69 26.29
N THR A 57 -4.31 -14.52 25.00
CA THR A 57 -3.32 -14.48 23.93
C THR A 57 -2.57 -13.14 23.95
N THR A 58 -1.66 -12.94 23.01
CA THR A 58 -0.82 -11.74 22.93
C THR A 58 -1.04 -11.04 21.58
N ILE A 59 -1.14 -9.72 21.60
CA ILE A 59 -1.12 -8.88 20.40
C ILE A 59 0.27 -8.99 19.77
N SER A 60 0.35 -9.35 18.49
CA SER A 60 1.62 -9.52 17.81
C SER A 60 1.70 -8.68 16.56
N THR A 61 2.80 -7.93 16.46
CA THR A 61 3.20 -7.20 15.26
C THR A 61 4.57 -7.69 14.83
N ILE A 62 4.74 -7.94 13.54
CA ILE A 62 6.02 -8.24 12.93
C ILE A 62 6.28 -7.15 11.90
N ILE A 63 7.31 -6.34 12.14
CA ILE A 63 7.76 -5.30 11.22
C ILE A 63 8.95 -5.85 10.44
N ASP A 64 8.98 -5.64 9.13
CA ASP A 64 10.07 -6.08 8.30
C ASP A 64 11.39 -5.33 8.62
N ALA A 65 12.52 -5.84 8.12
CA ALA A 65 13.82 -5.24 8.43
C ALA A 65 13.97 -3.79 7.93
N THR A 66 13.18 -3.37 6.94
CA THR A 66 13.20 -1.99 6.41
C THR A 66 12.25 -1.06 7.17
N GLY A 67 11.30 -1.60 7.94
CA GLY A 67 10.27 -0.81 8.62
C GLY A 67 9.14 -0.35 7.70
N THR A 68 9.06 -0.79 6.45
CA THR A 68 8.05 -0.33 5.49
C THR A 68 6.85 -1.27 5.37
N SER A 69 6.97 -2.49 5.89
CA SER A 69 5.91 -3.48 5.91
C SER A 69 5.67 -4.00 7.32
N ALA A 70 4.41 -4.22 7.67
CA ALA A 70 4.02 -4.75 8.97
C ALA A 70 2.94 -5.83 8.82
N SER A 71 3.07 -6.88 9.61
CA SER A 71 2.10 -7.95 9.76
C SER A 71 1.53 -7.88 11.18
N VAL A 72 0.21 -7.73 11.31
CA VAL A 72 -0.46 -7.62 12.60
C VAL A 72 -1.42 -8.80 12.81
N THR A 73 -1.31 -9.42 13.98
CA THR A 73 -2.17 -10.53 14.43
C THR A 73 -2.91 -10.12 15.71
N LEU A 74 -4.24 -10.13 15.65
CA LEU A 74 -5.17 -9.73 16.71
C LEU A 74 -6.26 -10.80 16.87
N HIS A 75 -6.82 -10.93 18.07
CA HIS A 75 -7.83 -11.94 18.39
C HIS A 75 -9.15 -11.30 18.88
N PRO A 76 -9.86 -10.54 18.02
CA PRO A 76 -11.08 -9.88 18.42
C PRO A 76 -12.17 -10.87 18.84
N THR A 77 -13.04 -10.43 19.74
CA THR A 77 -14.20 -11.21 20.20
C THR A 77 -15.42 -11.04 19.28
N TYR A 78 -16.49 -11.79 19.50
CA TYR A 78 -17.78 -11.71 18.78
C TYR A 78 -18.44 -10.33 18.78
N GLN A 79 -18.00 -9.43 19.65
CA GLN A 79 -18.57 -8.10 19.82
C GLN A 79 -17.66 -7.04 19.18
N ARG A 80 -18.06 -5.78 19.33
CA ARG A 80 -17.17 -4.67 19.02
C ARG A 80 -15.93 -4.77 19.90
N THR A 81 -14.78 -4.96 19.25
CA THR A 81 -13.48 -5.02 19.91
C THR A 81 -12.62 -3.84 19.43
N TYR A 82 -11.96 -3.16 20.37
CA TYR A 82 -11.08 -2.04 20.09
C TYR A 82 -9.68 -2.32 20.63
N TYR A 83 -8.69 -2.19 19.75
CA TYR A 83 -7.28 -2.29 20.09
C TYR A 83 -6.65 -0.91 19.95
N LEU A 84 -6.26 -0.34 21.07
CA LEU A 84 -5.57 0.95 21.13
C LEU A 84 -4.08 0.73 20.86
N ASP A 85 -3.42 1.62 20.12
CA ASP A 85 -1.96 1.74 20.05
C ASP A 85 -1.20 0.42 19.80
N VAL A 86 -1.57 -0.28 18.73
CA VAL A 86 -0.95 -1.56 18.36
C VAL A 86 0.30 -1.34 17.51
N LEU A 87 0.23 -0.36 16.59
CA LEU A 87 1.29 -0.01 15.66
C LEU A 87 1.37 1.52 15.59
N ARG A 88 2.50 2.05 15.13
CA ARG A 88 2.71 3.48 14.91
C ARG A 88 3.43 3.70 13.59
N ILE A 89 3.21 4.84 12.96
CA ILE A 89 3.99 5.33 11.80
C ILE A 89 4.83 6.48 12.30
N LYS A 90 6.15 6.39 12.10
CA LYS A 90 7.10 7.39 12.59
C LYS A 90 7.90 7.98 11.45
N ASN A 91 8.00 9.30 11.45
CA ASN A 91 8.93 10.03 10.60
C ASN A 91 10.24 10.24 11.35
N LEU A 92 11.34 9.73 10.78
CA LEU A 92 12.69 9.84 11.33
C LEU A 92 13.45 11.05 10.78
N ASP A 93 12.84 11.81 9.87
CA ASP A 93 13.39 13.00 9.25
C ASP A 93 12.61 14.27 9.68
N SER A 94 13.20 15.42 9.41
CA SER A 94 12.68 16.77 9.60
C SER A 94 11.64 17.21 8.56
N GLN A 95 11.56 16.54 7.41
CA GLN A 95 10.64 16.90 6.32
C GLN A 95 9.21 16.45 6.61
N VAL A 96 8.23 17.11 6.01
CA VAL A 96 6.83 16.66 6.04
C VAL A 96 6.62 15.59 4.97
N TYR A 97 5.96 14.50 5.35
CA TYR A 97 5.55 13.44 4.43
C TYR A 97 4.03 13.31 4.43
N TYR A 98 3.54 12.78 3.33
CA TYR A 98 2.15 12.41 3.12
C TYR A 98 2.10 10.90 3.07
N VAL A 99 1.31 10.29 3.95
CA VAL A 99 1.29 8.83 4.13
C VAL A 99 -0.06 8.23 3.74
N LYS A 100 0.03 7.02 3.21
CA LYS A 100 -1.05 6.08 2.93
C LYS A 100 -0.59 4.67 3.34
N VAL A 101 -1.54 3.79 3.52
CA VAL A 101 -1.35 2.39 3.87
C VAL A 101 -2.00 1.54 2.79
N ASN A 102 -1.24 0.62 2.23
CA ASN A 102 -1.74 -0.38 1.30
C ASN A 102 -2.04 -1.68 2.07
N ILE A 103 -3.19 -2.30 1.75
CA ILE A 103 -3.66 -3.54 2.38
C ILE A 103 -3.45 -4.69 1.40
N HIS A 104 -2.52 -5.58 1.70
CA HIS A 104 -2.19 -6.71 0.81
C HIS A 104 -3.10 -7.92 1.01
N SER A 105 -3.58 -8.12 2.24
CA SER A 105 -4.49 -9.20 2.58
C SER A 105 -5.67 -8.67 3.38
N THR A 106 -6.87 -9.03 2.94
CA THR A 106 -8.11 -8.73 3.65
C THR A 106 -8.52 -9.89 4.53
N ILE A 107 -9.21 -9.58 5.63
CA ILE A 107 -9.89 -10.59 6.43
C ILE A 107 -11.22 -10.87 5.75
N THR A 108 -11.34 -12.00 5.05
CA THR A 108 -12.44 -12.27 4.10
C THR A 108 -13.56 -13.16 4.63
N ASP A 109 -13.51 -13.59 5.89
CA ASP A 109 -14.48 -14.55 6.41
C ASP A 109 -15.75 -13.92 7.03
N GLY A 110 -16.88 -14.54 6.69
CA GLY A 110 -18.17 -13.89 6.41
C GLY A 110 -19.00 -13.33 7.58
N ASN A 111 -18.49 -13.33 8.80
CA ASN A 111 -19.18 -12.68 9.92
C ASN A 111 -18.53 -11.36 10.33
N LEU A 112 -17.43 -10.95 9.72
CA LEU A 112 -16.82 -9.66 10.02
C LEU A 112 -17.61 -8.53 9.33
N ALA A 113 -18.40 -7.79 10.10
CA ALA A 113 -19.24 -6.71 9.58
C ALA A 113 -18.45 -5.42 9.34
N ARG A 114 -17.37 -5.20 10.10
CA ARG A 114 -16.47 -4.04 9.98
C ARG A 114 -15.11 -4.37 10.54
N ALA A 115 -14.06 -4.07 9.80
CA ALA A 115 -12.69 -4.05 10.30
C ALA A 115 -11.98 -2.79 9.82
N LYS A 116 -11.48 -2.00 10.76
CA LYS A 116 -10.86 -0.71 10.47
C LYS A 116 -9.54 -0.56 11.18
N LEU A 117 -8.61 0.05 10.47
CA LEU A 117 -7.41 0.65 11.00
C LEU A 117 -7.66 2.16 11.11
N LEU A 118 -7.44 2.73 12.28
CA LEU A 118 -7.68 4.13 12.59
C LEU A 118 -6.35 4.83 12.84
N LEU A 119 -6.13 5.95 12.14
CA LEU A 119 -4.92 6.75 12.27
C LEU A 119 -5.20 7.95 13.17
N TYR A 120 -4.37 8.14 14.20
CA TYR A 120 -4.46 9.26 15.14
C TYR A 120 -3.16 10.07 15.19
N ASP A 121 -3.30 11.39 15.15
CA ASP A 121 -2.27 12.35 15.55
C ASP A 121 -2.60 12.82 16.97
N GLY A 122 -1.87 12.29 17.96
CA GLY A 122 -2.18 12.44 19.37
C GLY A 122 -3.57 11.90 19.72
N ALA A 123 -4.51 12.81 20.01
CA ALA A 123 -5.91 12.48 20.33
C ALA A 123 -6.86 12.64 19.13
N THR A 124 -6.39 13.18 18.01
CA THR A 124 -7.23 13.52 16.85
C THR A 124 -7.18 12.41 15.83
N LYS A 125 -8.35 11.89 15.42
CA LYS A 125 -8.43 10.94 14.30
C LYS A 125 -8.17 11.68 12.99
N VAL A 126 -7.15 11.28 12.25
CA VAL A 126 -6.70 11.91 11.00
C VAL A 126 -6.90 11.02 9.77
N GLY A 127 -7.14 9.73 9.96
CA GLY A 127 -7.36 8.79 8.86
C GLY A 127 -8.07 7.53 9.30
N GLU A 128 -8.60 6.81 8.31
CA GLU A 128 -9.32 5.57 8.50
C GLU A 128 -9.12 4.69 7.27
N VAL A 129 -8.77 3.43 7.49
CA VAL A 129 -8.50 2.44 6.46
C VAL A 129 -9.43 1.25 6.69
N ASP A 130 -10.19 0.90 5.67
CA ASP A 130 -11.04 -0.29 5.63
C ASP A 130 -10.19 -1.52 5.31
N LEU A 131 -10.13 -2.45 6.26
CA LEU A 131 -9.34 -3.68 6.18
C LEU A 131 -10.07 -4.79 5.42
N LEU A 132 -11.29 -4.54 4.94
CA LEU A 132 -12.06 -5.45 4.09
C LEU A 132 -11.80 -5.23 2.59
N THR A 133 -10.97 -4.24 2.24
CA THR A 133 -10.56 -3.98 0.86
C THR A 133 -9.03 -3.96 0.73
N THR A 134 -8.51 -4.38 -0.42
CA THR A 134 -7.07 -4.40 -0.71
C THR A 134 -6.59 -3.13 -1.42
N GLN A 135 -7.27 -2.00 -1.20
CA GLN A 135 -6.95 -0.75 -1.89
C GLN A 135 -6.02 0.12 -1.04
N LEU A 136 -5.23 0.95 -1.72
CA LEU A 136 -4.44 2.00 -1.10
C LEU A 136 -5.36 3.02 -0.41
N GLN A 137 -5.14 3.23 0.89
CA GLN A 137 -6.04 4.00 1.74
C GLN A 137 -5.27 4.85 2.76
N PRO A 138 -5.88 5.87 3.39
CA PRO A 138 -7.18 6.43 3.07
C PRO A 138 -7.22 7.07 1.67
N GLY A 139 -8.43 7.42 1.18
CA GLY A 139 -8.59 8.02 -0.14
C GLY A 139 -7.78 9.31 -0.32
N GLY A 140 -7.70 10.13 0.73
CA GLY A 140 -6.81 11.28 0.84
C GLY A 140 -5.46 10.94 1.50
N TRP A 141 -4.46 11.77 1.27
CA TRP A 141 -3.19 11.68 1.99
C TRP A 141 -3.34 12.11 3.45
N VAL A 142 -2.70 11.39 4.37
CA VAL A 142 -2.58 11.82 5.77
C VAL A 142 -1.25 12.54 5.94
N VAL A 143 -1.28 13.75 6.52
CA VAL A 143 -0.08 14.53 6.78
C VAL A 143 0.68 13.95 7.96
N LEU A 144 1.99 13.77 7.80
CA LEU A 144 2.93 13.39 8.85
C LEU A 144 4.04 14.42 8.93
N ASN A 145 4.04 15.22 10.00
CA ASN A 145 5.03 16.26 10.21
C ASN A 145 6.44 15.68 10.42
N GLY A 146 7.46 16.53 10.25
CA GLY A 146 8.85 16.22 10.58
C GLY A 146 8.98 15.76 12.04
N ASN A 147 9.68 14.64 12.26
CA ASN A 147 9.81 13.96 13.54
C ASN A 147 8.47 13.57 14.19
N GLY A 148 7.38 13.63 13.43
CA GLY A 148 6.03 13.32 13.87
C GLY A 148 5.77 11.82 13.93
N GLU A 149 4.63 11.48 14.52
CA GLU A 149 4.19 10.11 14.68
C GLU A 149 2.68 10.01 14.57
N LEU A 150 2.19 8.94 13.94
CA LEU A 150 0.79 8.56 13.93
C LEU A 150 0.61 7.27 14.74
N ARG A 151 -0.36 7.29 15.64
CA ARG A 151 -0.81 6.09 16.35
C ARG A 151 -1.81 5.32 15.49
N ILE A 152 -1.67 4.00 15.47
CA ILE A 152 -2.58 3.09 14.80
C ILE A 152 -3.38 2.30 15.84
N ASP A 153 -4.70 2.45 15.75
CA ASP A 153 -5.67 1.66 16.49
C ASP A 153 -6.43 0.74 15.53
N PHE A 154 -6.98 -0.35 16.05
CA PHE A 154 -7.81 -1.28 15.27
C PHE A 154 -9.19 -1.44 15.88
N GLU A 155 -10.22 -1.50 15.04
CA GLU A 155 -11.59 -1.74 15.43
C GLU A 155 -12.18 -2.89 14.62
N PHE A 156 -12.75 -3.87 15.31
CA PHE A 156 -13.44 -5.01 14.71
C PHE A 156 -14.87 -5.08 15.23
N ILE A 157 -15.82 -5.35 14.33
CA ILE A 157 -17.21 -5.62 14.67
C ILE A 157 -17.62 -6.86 13.89
N TYR A 158 -17.96 -7.93 14.62
CA TYR A 158 -18.56 -9.12 14.04
C TYR A 158 -20.09 -9.00 14.06
N GLY A 159 -20.74 -9.56 13.04
CA GLY A 159 -22.17 -9.80 13.02
C GLY A 159 -22.57 -10.86 14.05
N THR A 160 -23.84 -10.86 14.40
CA THR A 160 -24.40 -11.76 15.43
C THR A 160 -24.64 -13.19 14.96
N ASN A 161 -24.43 -13.46 13.68
CA ASN A 161 -24.67 -14.77 13.06
C ASN A 161 -23.37 -15.56 12.95
N GLY A 162 -23.44 -16.89 12.98
CA GLY A 162 -22.31 -17.77 12.66
C GLY A 162 -21.24 -17.98 13.76
N GLY A 163 -21.53 -17.58 15.00
CA GLY A 163 -20.74 -17.92 16.20
C GLY A 163 -21.63 -18.32 17.39
N SER A 164 -21.04 -18.84 18.47
CA SER A 164 -21.72 -19.15 19.75
C SER A 164 -20.88 -18.70 20.94
N SER A 165 -21.35 -18.83 22.19
CA SER A 165 -20.53 -18.50 23.37
C SER A 165 -19.27 -19.38 23.54
N THR A 166 -19.14 -20.46 22.77
CA THR A 166 -18.06 -21.45 22.88
C THR A 166 -17.34 -21.71 21.55
N THR A 167 -17.76 -21.09 20.45
CA THR A 167 -17.22 -21.35 19.11
C THR A 167 -17.08 -20.05 18.34
N PRO A 168 -15.85 -19.56 18.06
CA PRO A 168 -15.63 -18.26 17.42
C PRO A 168 -16.26 -18.24 16.03
N PRO A 169 -16.75 -17.08 15.57
CA PRO A 169 -17.18 -16.98 14.19
C PRO A 169 -15.93 -17.11 13.30
N THR A 170 -16.09 -17.63 12.09
CA THR A 170 -15.04 -17.50 11.07
C THR A 170 -14.80 -16.01 10.80
N GLY A 171 -13.54 -15.64 10.50
CA GLY A 171 -13.15 -14.23 10.36
C GLY A 171 -11.87 -13.84 11.07
N GLY A 172 -10.98 -14.80 11.34
CA GLY A 172 -9.62 -14.53 11.81
C GLY A 172 -8.67 -14.38 10.63
N GLY A 173 -7.58 -13.63 10.82
CA GLY A 173 -6.56 -13.49 9.79
C GLY A 173 -5.40 -12.62 10.24
N THR A 174 -4.35 -12.66 9.43
CA THR A 174 -3.21 -11.75 9.56
C THR A 174 -3.39 -10.61 8.57
N ILE A 175 -3.26 -9.38 9.08
CA ILE A 175 -3.35 -8.17 8.26
C ILE A 175 -1.94 -7.82 7.80
N LEU A 176 -1.73 -7.75 6.49
CA LEU A 176 -0.48 -7.33 5.88
C LEU A 176 -0.60 -5.89 5.38
N LEU A 177 0.22 -5.02 5.96
CA LEU A 177 0.27 -3.59 5.70
C LEU A 177 1.58 -3.23 4.99
N GLU A 178 1.48 -2.37 3.99
CA GLU A 178 2.64 -1.68 3.39
C GLU A 178 2.45 -0.16 3.53
N LEU A 179 3.52 0.53 3.91
CA LEU A 179 3.54 1.96 4.03
C LEU A 179 3.89 2.60 2.69
N VAL A 180 3.04 3.53 2.24
CA VAL A 180 3.29 4.35 1.06
C VAL A 180 3.40 5.80 1.50
N TYR A 181 4.46 6.48 1.10
CA TYR A 181 4.68 7.87 1.47
C TYR A 181 5.30 8.69 0.33
N SER A 182 5.03 10.00 0.35
CA SER A 182 5.62 10.98 -0.58
C SER A 182 5.86 12.32 0.12
N THR A 183 6.80 13.11 -0.37
CA THR A 183 7.01 14.50 0.07
C THR A 183 6.01 15.47 -0.55
N VAL A 184 5.21 15.01 -1.51
CA VAL A 184 4.13 15.76 -2.15
C VAL A 184 2.81 14.99 -2.07
N ASN A 185 1.69 15.70 -2.06
CA ASN A 185 0.34 15.12 -1.94
C ASN A 185 -0.43 15.06 -3.26
N THR A 186 0.21 15.41 -4.38
CA THR A 186 -0.40 15.40 -5.71
C THR A 186 -0.15 14.10 -6.46
N GLU A 187 0.74 13.25 -5.96
CA GLU A 187 1.04 11.96 -6.56
C GLU A 187 -0.12 10.99 -6.30
N THR A 188 -0.47 10.22 -7.33
CA THR A 188 -1.35 9.05 -7.21
C THR A 188 -0.44 7.84 -7.29
N PRO A 189 -0.14 7.18 -6.16
CA PRO A 189 0.68 5.97 -6.18
C PRO A 189 -0.02 4.89 -7.02
N PRO A 190 0.75 4.05 -7.74
CA PRO A 190 0.21 3.01 -8.60
C PRO A 190 -0.61 1.95 -7.84
#